data_AF-A0A2S9G2S9-F1
#
_entry.id   AF-A0A2S9G2S9-F1
#
_cell.length_a   1.000
_cell.length_b   1.000
_cell.length_c   1.000
_cell.angle_alpha   90.00
_cell.angle_beta   90.00
_cell.angle_gamma   90.00
#
_symmetry.space_group_name_H-M   'P 1'
#
loop_
_entity.id
_entity.type
_entity.pdbx_description
1 polymer ?
#
loop_
_entity_poly.entity_id
_entity_poly.type
_entity_poly.pdbx_seq_one_letter_code
_entity_poly.pdbx_strand_id
1 'polypeptide(L)'
;AVQYPGRQDRYKEPFVGTIDDLADQVYAEVSALPDVPTAFFGNSMGAVLAFEVTRRYETLAGRQAVTVFASGSRAPSHYGDERQ
;
A
#
# COMPACT_ATOMS: atom_id res chain seq x y z
N ALA A 1 1.24 8.15 8.83
CA ALA A 1 1.72 6.79 8.54
C ALA A 1 0.56 5.82 8.70
N VAL A 2 0.42 4.83 7.81
CA VAL A 2 -0.67 3.84 7.91
C VAL A 2 -0.36 2.83 9.01
N GLN A 3 -1.34 2.58 9.87
CA GLN A 3 -1.25 1.54 10.90
C GLN A 3 -2.22 0.41 10.58
N TYR A 4 -1.67 -0.80 10.43
CA TYR A 4 -2.44 -1.97 10.02
C TYR A 4 -3.37 -2.48 11.14
N PRO A 5 -4.54 -3.04 10.81
CA PRO A 5 -5.37 -3.79 11.75
C PRO A 5 -4.56 -4.86 12.49
N GLY A 6 -4.86 -5.05 13.78
CA GLY A 6 -4.16 -6.01 14.64
C GLY A 6 -2.75 -5.55 15.09
N ARG A 7 -2.37 -4.29 14.84
CA ARG A 7 -1.08 -3.71 15.29
C ARG A 7 -1.30 -2.45 16.13
N GLN A 8 -0.44 -2.26 17.14
CA GLN A 8 -0.38 -1.05 17.98
C GLN A 8 -1.78 -0.70 18.51
N ASP A 9 -2.24 0.54 18.39
CA ASP A 9 -3.57 0.99 18.82
C ASP A 9 -4.74 0.22 18.18
N ARG A 10 -4.53 -0.46 17.05
CA ARG A 10 -5.52 -1.27 16.33
C ARG A 10 -5.43 -2.76 16.67
N TYR A 11 -4.77 -3.14 17.77
CA TYR A 11 -4.53 -4.56 18.12
C TYR A 11 -5.81 -5.39 18.32
N LYS A 12 -6.95 -4.75 18.63
CA LYS A 12 -8.25 -5.43 18.79
C LYS A 12 -8.94 -5.73 17.47
N GLU A 13 -8.49 -5.11 16.38
CA GLU A 13 -9.03 -5.37 15.05
C GLU A 13 -8.41 -6.64 14.47
N PRO A 14 -9.20 -7.46 13.75
CA PRO A 14 -8.67 -8.66 13.11
C PRO A 14 -7.61 -8.30 12.07
N PHE A 15 -6.61 -9.18 11.92
CA PHE A 15 -5.65 -9.06 10.82
C PHE A 15 -6.36 -9.20 9.48
N VAL A 16 -5.94 -8.36 8.53
CA VAL A 16 -6.35 -8.50 7.13
C VAL A 16 -5.56 -9.64 6.51
N GLY A 17 -6.27 -10.55 5.82
CA GLY A 17 -5.71 -11.81 5.34
C GLY A 17 -4.87 -11.68 4.05
N THR A 18 -5.05 -10.59 3.29
CA THR A 18 -4.38 -10.40 2.00
C THR A 18 -3.85 -8.97 1.86
N ILE A 19 -2.83 -8.79 1.01
CA ILE A 19 -2.31 -7.46 0.66
C ILE A 19 -3.33 -6.66 -0.15
N ASP A 20 -4.12 -7.32 -1.00
CA ASP A 20 -5.16 -6.66 -1.79
C ASP A 20 -6.23 -6.04 -0.90
N ASP A 21 -6.80 -6.81 0.04
CA ASP A 21 -7.80 -6.30 0.98
C ASP A 21 -7.24 -5.15 1.82
N LEU A 22 -5.96 -5.22 2.19
CA LEU A 22 -5.30 -4.16 2.94
C LEU A 22 -5.09 -2.91 2.07
N ALA A 23 -4.74 -3.09 0.79
CA ALA A 23 -4.59 -2.01 -0.17
C ALA A 23 -5.93 -1.32 -0.45
N ASP A 24 -7.03 -2.08 -0.53
CA ASP A 24 -8.39 -1.54 -0.68
C ASP A 24 -8.77 -0.65 0.51
N GLN A 25 -8.53 -1.12 1.74
CA GLN A 25 -8.79 -0.32 2.94
C GLN A 25 -7.95 0.95 2.98
N VAL A 26 -6.65 0.86 2.65
CA VAL A 26 -5.78 2.05 2.62
C VAL A 26 -6.19 3.01 1.51
N TYR A 27 -6.54 2.50 0.34
CA TYR A 27 -7.03 3.32 -0.76
C TYR A 27 -8.31 4.07 -0.39
N ALA A 28 -9.25 3.44 0.32
CA ALA A 28 -10.47 4.13 0.77
C ALA A 28 -10.14 5.38 1.61
N GLU A 29 -9.22 5.26 2.56
CA GLU A 29 -8.75 6.38 3.38
C GLU A 29 -8.02 7.45 2.55
N VAL A 30 -7.13 7.03 1.64
CA VAL A 30 -6.38 7.95 0.77
C VAL A 30 -7.30 8.69 -0.21
N SER A 31 -8.33 8.02 -0.73
CA SER A 31 -9.27 8.60 -1.70
C SER A 31 -10.13 9.72 -1.11
N ALA A 32 -10.31 9.72 0.22
CA ALA A 32 -11.00 10.78 0.95
C ALA A 32 -10.13 12.04 1.18
N LEU A 33 -8.82 11.97 0.88
CA LEU A 33 -7.90 13.10 1.03
C LEU A 33 -8.00 14.07 -0.17
N PRO A 34 -7.68 15.36 0.03
CA PRO A 34 -7.71 16.37 -1.02
C PRO A 34 -6.94 16.00 -2.29
N ASP A 35 -7.37 16.56 -3.43
CA ASP A 35 -6.71 16.37 -4.72
C ASP A 35 -5.44 17.21 -4.87
N VAL A 36 -4.33 16.69 -4.32
CA VAL A 36 -3.00 17.31 -4.40
C VAL A 36 -1.95 16.31 -4.92
N PRO A 37 -0.84 16.80 -5.49
CA PRO A 37 0.28 15.93 -5.88
C PRO A 37 0.69 15.02 -4.72
N THR A 38 0.59 13.71 -4.93
CA THR A 38 0.75 12.70 -3.88
C THR A 38 1.86 11.73 -4.26
N ALA A 39 2.70 11.38 -3.28
CA ALA A 39 3.73 10.35 -3.41
C ALA A 39 3.55 9.32 -2.30
N PHE A 40 3.88 8.06 -2.60
CA PHE A 40 3.76 6.95 -1.66
C PHE A 40 5.14 6.44 -1.26
N PHE A 41 5.28 6.03 -0.01
CA PHE A 41 6.51 5.41 0.52
C PHE A 41 6.16 4.14 1.29
N GLY A 42 6.97 3.09 1.11
CA GLY A 42 6.80 1.85 1.82
C GLY A 42 8.10 1.07 2.01
N ASN A 43 8.23 0.40 3.15
CA ASN A 43 9.35 -0.48 3.47
C ASN A 43 8.89 -1.93 3.67
N SER A 44 9.63 -2.91 3.14
CA SER A 44 9.29 -4.33 3.14
C SER A 44 7.85 -4.57 2.64
N MET A 45 7.00 -5.25 3.40
CA MET A 45 5.57 -5.39 3.07
C MET A 45 4.89 -4.05 2.71
N GLY A 46 5.30 -2.95 3.35
CA GLY A 46 4.77 -1.61 3.05
C GLY A 46 5.10 -1.13 1.64
N ALA A 47 6.19 -1.59 1.01
CA ALA A 47 6.51 -1.22 -0.37
C ALA A 47 5.56 -1.87 -1.37
N VAL A 48 5.23 -3.15 -1.16
CA VAL A 48 4.21 -3.85 -1.96
C VAL A 48 2.86 -3.16 -1.78
N LEU A 49 2.52 -2.80 -0.55
CA LEU A 49 1.28 -2.08 -0.26
C LEU A 49 1.25 -0.69 -0.91
N ALA A 50 2.36 0.07 -0.87
CA ALA A 50 2.47 1.37 -1.50
C ALA A 50 2.27 1.29 -3.03
N PHE A 51 2.83 0.26 -3.67
CA PHE A 51 2.62 -0.01 -5.09
C PHE A 51 1.15 -0.31 -5.40
N GLU A 52 0.51 -1.19 -4.63
CA GLU A 52 -0.85 -1.66 -4.90
C GLU A 52 -1.93 -0.60 -4.60
N VAL A 53 -1.67 0.27 -3.61
CA VAL A 53 -2.45 1.48 -3.35
C VAL A 53 -2.27 2.50 -4.48
N THR A 54 -1.04 2.70 -4.97
CA THR A 54 -0.78 3.61 -6.10
C THR A 54 -1.54 3.17 -7.35
N ARG A 55 -1.51 1.87 -7.65
CA ARG A 55 -2.25 1.31 -8.78
C ARG A 55 -3.76 1.58 -8.67
N ARG A 56 -4.36 1.41 -7.49
CA ARG A 56 -5.78 1.76 -7.24
C ARG A 56 -6.03 3.26 -7.37
N TYR A 57 -5.15 4.07 -6.82
CA TYR A 57 -5.20 5.52 -6.89
C TYR A 57 -5.20 6.03 -8.35
N GLU A 58 -4.41 5.42 -9.21
CA GLU A 58 -4.34 5.75 -10.64
C GLU A 58 -5.53 5.22 -11.44
N THR A 59 -5.99 4.01 -11.16
CA THR A 59 -7.03 3.35 -11.96
C THR A 59 -8.45 3.71 -11.56
N LEU A 60 -8.71 3.91 -10.27
CA LEU A 60 -10.06 4.14 -9.73
C LEU A 60 -10.39 5.63 -9.54
N ALA A 61 -9.41 6.43 -9.11
CA ALA A 61 -9.61 7.86 -8.92
C ALA A 61 -9.17 8.70 -10.14
N GLY A 62 -8.48 8.11 -11.12
CA GLY A 62 -7.93 8.83 -12.27
C GLY A 62 -6.83 9.84 -11.90
N ARG A 63 -6.22 9.70 -10.72
CA ARG A 63 -5.19 10.60 -10.18
C ARG A 63 -3.81 9.97 -10.37
N GLN A 64 -2.82 10.74 -10.80
CA GLN A 64 -1.45 10.20 -10.94
C GLN A 64 -0.63 10.41 -9.66
N ALA A 65 0.04 9.36 -9.21
CA ALA A 65 1.05 9.51 -8.18
C ALA A 65 2.29 10.17 -8.79
N VAL A 66 2.89 11.12 -8.08
CA VAL A 66 4.15 11.75 -8.52
C VAL A 66 5.27 10.72 -8.47
N THR A 67 5.25 9.84 -7.46
CA THR A 67 6.27 8.82 -7.29
C THR A 67 5.87 7.77 -6.24
N VAL A 68 6.50 6.60 -6.35
CA VAL A 68 6.45 5.56 -5.33
C VAL A 68 7.87 5.20 -4.92
N PHE A 69 8.16 5.36 -3.63
CA PHE A 69 9.43 4.95 -3.03
C PHE A 69 9.27 3.56 -2.38
N ALA A 70 9.96 2.58 -2.93
CA ALA A 70 10.02 1.22 -2.39
C ALA A 70 11.38 0.97 -1.70
N SER A 71 11.35 0.61 -0.42
CA SER A 71 12.53 0.28 0.37
C SER A 71 12.47 -1.16 0.90
N GLY A 72 13.62 -1.82 1.03
CA GLY A 72 13.76 -3.10 1.74
C GLY A 72 12.86 -4.22 1.20
N SER A 73 12.53 -4.19 -0.09
CA SER A 73 11.58 -5.10 -0.74
C SER A 73 12.06 -5.47 -2.13
N ARG A 74 11.84 -6.73 -2.53
CA ARG A 74 11.92 -7.09 -3.95
C ARG A 74 10.77 -6.43 -4.69
N ALA A 75 10.99 -6.15 -5.98
CA ALA A 75 9.93 -5.64 -6.83
C ALA A 75 8.71 -6.62 -6.79
N PRO A 76 7.47 -6.12 -6.71
CA PRO A 76 6.28 -6.98 -6.60
C PRO A 76 6.14 -8.01 -7.73
N SER A 77 6.71 -7.72 -8.90
CA SER A 77 6.79 -8.63 -10.05
C SER A 77 7.71 -9.86 -9.85
N HIS A 78 8.48 -9.92 -8.77
CA HIS A 78 9.44 -11.00 -8.47
C HIS A 78 9.04 -11.87 -7.26
N TYR A 79 7.75 -11.89 -6.89
CA TYR A 79 7.28 -12.77 -5.82
C TYR A 79 7.33 -14.25 -6.26
N GLY A 80 8.19 -15.06 -5.63
CA GLY A 80 8.30 -16.52 -5.88
C GLY A 80 9.62 -17.02 -6.48
N ASP A 81 10.61 -16.15 -6.75
CA ASP A 81 11.93 -16.58 -7.22
C ASP A 81 12.86 -16.96 -6.05
N GLU A 82 12.52 -18.06 -5.36
CA GLU A 82 13.31 -18.67 -4.28
C GLU A 82 14.35 -19.65 -4.82
N ARG A 83 15.24 -19.19 -5.71
CA ARG A 83 16.54 -19.84 -5.94
C ARG A 83 17.64 -18.83 -6.21
N GLN A 84 18.27 -18.33 -5.14
CA GLN A 84 19.70 -18.01 -5.11
C GLN A 84 20.25 -18.37 -3.73
#